data_AF-A0A3D0WX45-F1
#
_entry.id   AF-A0A3D0WX45-F1
#
_cell.length_a   1.000
_cell.length_b   1.000
_cell.length_c   1.000
_cell.angle_alpha   90.00
_cell.angle_beta   90.00
_cell.angle_gamma   90.00
#
_symmetry.space_group_name_H-M   'P 1'
#
loop_
_entity.id
_entity.type
_entity.pdbx_description
1 polymer ?
#
loop_
_entity_poly.entity_id
_entity_poly.type
_entity_poly.pdbx_seq_one_letter_code
_entity_poly.pdbx_strand_id
1 'polypeptide(L)' 'DTPISYVYAQMKEGMDDAFASTGFGPGITYHKDFFWFRIDNIMHSPNLKSYKAKVDKVPYSDHYPLTTFLNVGD' A
#
# COMPACT_ATOMS: atom_id res chain seq x y z
N ASP A 1 7.12 -4.77 4.09
CA ASP A 1 6.74 -5.70 5.19
C ASP A 1 5.22 -5.69 5.36
N THR A 2 4.66 -6.71 6.01
CA THR A 2 3.21 -6.89 6.18
C THR A 2 2.63 -5.88 7.17
N PRO A 3 1.31 -5.57 7.10
CA PRO A 3 0.69 -4.56 7.96
C PRO A 3 0.65 -4.91 9.45
N ILE A 4 0.93 -6.17 9.81
CA ILE A 4 1.02 -6.64 11.20
C ILE A 4 2.46 -6.63 11.75
N SER A 5 3.45 -6.37 10.89
CA SER A 5 4.85 -6.39 11.30
C SER A 5 5.23 -5.20 12.19
N TYR A 6 6.20 -5.43 13.08
CA TYR A 6 6.79 -4.36 13.91
C TYR A 6 7.40 -3.25 13.03
N VAL A 7 8.10 -3.61 11.96
CA VAL A 7 8.73 -2.66 11.04
C VAL A 7 7.68 -1.75 10.40
N TYR A 8 6.58 -2.31 9.91
CA TYR A 8 5.48 -1.51 9.36
C TYR A 8 4.89 -0.57 10.43
N ALA A 9 4.67 -1.05 11.65
CA ALA A 9 4.13 -0.23 12.74
C ALA A 9 5.05 0.95 13.09
N GLN A 10 6.37 0.73 13.13
CA GLN A 10 7.35 1.79 13.37
C GLN A 10 7.43 2.79 12.19
N MET A 11 7.46 2.31 10.95
CA MET A 11 7.54 3.19 9.77
C MET A 11 6.26 4.01 9.56
N LYS A 12 5.10 3.46 9.92
CA LYS A 12 3.81 4.15 9.80
C LYS A 12 3.63 5.25 10.85
N GLU A 13 4.40 5.25 11.93
CA GLU A 13 4.20 6.22 13.02
C GLU A 13 4.28 7.67 12.51
N GLY A 14 3.19 8.44 12.72
CA GLY A 14 3.08 9.82 12.22
C GLY A 14 2.78 9.95 10.71
N MET A 15 2.51 8.85 10.01
CA MET A 15 2.20 8.81 8.58
C MET A 15 0.90 8.05 8.29
N ASP A 16 0.31 8.33 7.13
CA ASP A 16 -0.87 7.62 6.62
C ASP A 16 -0.44 6.61 5.55
N ASP A 17 -1.06 5.42 5.57
CA ASP A 17 -0.91 4.41 4.50
C ASP A 17 -2.05 4.59 3.49
N ALA A 18 -1.71 4.90 2.24
CA ALA A 18 -2.67 5.20 1.19
C ALA A 18 -3.65 4.06 0.91
N PHE A 19 -3.19 2.80 0.94
CA PHE A 19 -4.04 1.64 0.70
C PHE A 19 -4.90 1.32 1.92
N ALA A 20 -4.36 1.47 3.13
CA ALA A 20 -5.16 1.32 4.35
C ALA A 20 -6.26 2.39 4.45
N SER A 21 -6.00 3.61 3.97
CA SER A 21 -6.93 4.73 4.04
C SER A 21 -7.98 4.74 2.91
N THR A 22 -7.61 4.32 1.69
CA THR A 22 -8.48 4.48 0.50
C THR A 22 -8.61 3.26 -0.38
N GLY A 23 -7.88 2.19 -0.08
CA GLY A 23 -7.93 0.95 -0.84
C GLY A 23 -9.20 0.13 -0.55
N PHE A 24 -9.48 -0.81 -1.44
CA PHE A 24 -10.58 -1.75 -1.29
C PHE A 24 -10.11 -3.18 -1.62
N GLY A 25 -10.49 -4.14 -0.78
CA GLY A 25 -10.12 -5.55 -0.93
C GLY A 25 -8.80 -5.92 -0.23
N PRO A 26 -8.25 -7.11 -0.52
CA PRO A 26 -7.19 -7.72 0.30
C PRO A 26 -5.80 -7.08 0.14
N GLY A 27 -5.60 -6.24 -0.87
CA GLY A 27 -4.33 -5.52 -1.07
C GLY A 27 -3.11 -6.41 -1.33
N ILE A 28 -3.30 -7.63 -1.81
CA ILE A 28 -2.21 -8.57 -2.09
C ILE A 28 -1.32 -7.99 -3.18
N THR A 29 -0.08 -7.67 -2.85
CA THR A 29 0.92 -7.19 -3.79
C THR A 29 1.89 -8.29 -4.17
N TYR A 30 2.36 -9.12 -3.23
CA TYR A 30 3.18 -10.29 -3.52
C TYR A 30 2.34 -11.56 -3.68
N HIS A 31 2.60 -12.36 -4.72
CA HIS A 31 1.73 -13.49 -5.09
C HIS A 31 2.44 -14.76 -5.60
N LYS A 32 3.70 -14.99 -5.19
CA LYS A 32 4.50 -16.13 -5.64
C LYS A 32 4.49 -17.29 -4.64
N ASP A 33 4.64 -18.52 -5.12
CA ASP A 33 4.80 -19.74 -4.31
C ASP A 33 3.67 -19.96 -3.27
N PHE A 34 2.42 -19.67 -3.65
CA PHE A 34 1.24 -19.75 -2.77
C PHE A 34 1.29 -18.82 -1.53
N PHE A 35 2.17 -17.82 -1.56
CA PHE A 35 2.18 -16.74 -0.59
C PHE A 35 1.47 -15.52 -1.15
N TRP A 36 0.50 -15.00 -0.39
CA TRP A 36 -0.27 -13.81 -0.74
C TRP A 36 -0.14 -12.79 0.36
N PHE A 37 0.71 -11.79 0.15
CA PHE A 37 0.99 -10.77 1.15
C PHE A 37 0.86 -9.36 0.57
N ARG A 38 0.47 -8.42 1.42
CA ARG A 38 0.66 -6.99 1.17
C ARG A 38 1.99 -6.58 1.79
N ILE A 39 3.05 -6.48 0.99
CA ILE A 39 4.38 -6.06 1.49
C ILE A 39 4.88 -4.76 0.86
N ASP A 40 4.18 -4.26 -0.15
CA ASP A 40 4.38 -2.95 -0.75
C ASP A 40 3.38 -1.96 -0.14
N ASN A 41 3.87 -0.80 0.27
CA ASN A 41 3.08 0.20 0.97
C ASN A 41 3.43 1.59 0.42
N ILE A 42 2.43 2.47 0.29
CA ILE A 42 2.64 3.88 -0.04
C ILE A 42 2.25 4.68 1.19
N MET A 43 3.24 5.13 1.95
CA MET A 43 3.04 6.00 3.11
C MET A 43 3.20 7.46 2.70
N HIS A 44 2.41 8.34 3.28
CA HIS A 44 2.51 9.77 3.06
C HIS A 44 2.34 10.55 4.36
N SER A 45 2.86 11.78 4.38
CA SER A 45 2.66 12.70 5.49
C SER A 45 1.19 13.16 5.60
N PRO A 46 0.71 13.59 6.78
CA PRO A 46 -0.69 13.98 6.98
C PRO A 46 -1.17 15.19 6.17
N ASN A 47 -0.24 16.01 5.64
CA ASN A 47 -0.56 17.13 4.76
C ASN A 47 -0.85 16.70 3.30
N LEU A 48 -0.63 15.44 2.96
CA LEU A 48 -1.01 14.86 1.67
C LEU A 48 -2.31 14.06 1.84
N LYS A 49 -3.17 14.09 0.82
CA LYS A 49 -4.37 13.25 0.78
C LYS A 49 -4.23 12.20 -0.31
N SER A 50 -4.39 10.94 0.05
CA SER A 50 -4.45 9.83 -0.90
C SER A 50 -5.87 9.60 -1.41
N TYR A 51 -5.97 9.08 -2.64
CA TYR A 51 -7.24 8.73 -3.29
C TYR A 51 -7.07 7.50 -4.16
N LYS A 52 -8.12 6.65 -4.18
CA LYS A 52 -8.27 5.52 -5.10
C LYS A 52 -7.04 4.60 -5.12
N ALA A 53 -6.49 4.28 -3.95
CA ALA A 53 -5.42 3.31 -3.88
C ALA A 53 -5.87 1.96 -4.45
N LYS A 54 -5.08 1.38 -5.34
CA LYS A 54 -5.43 0.18 -6.10
C LYS A 54 -4.23 -0.73 -6.28
N VAL A 55 -4.49 -2.03 -6.27
CA VAL A 55 -3.54 -3.04 -6.73
C VAL A 55 -4.02 -3.60 -8.07
N ASP A 56 -3.20 -3.47 -9.11
CA ASP A 56 -3.51 -3.95 -10.45
C ASP A 56 -2.88 -5.34 -10.70
N LYS A 57 -3.71 -6.32 -11.07
CA LYS A 57 -3.25 -7.69 -11.30
C LYS A 57 -2.66 -7.84 -12.71
N VAL A 58 -1.36 -7.67 -12.85
CA VAL A 58 -0.61 -7.78 -14.11
C VAL A 58 0.61 -8.70 -13.97
N PRO A 59 0.97 -9.50 -15.00
CA PRO A 59 1.98 -10.56 -14.89
C PRO A 59 3.40 -10.08 -15.24
N TYR A 60 3.79 -8.88 -14.82
CA TYR A 60 5.11 -8.30 -15.14
C TYR A 60 6.18 -8.57 -14.07
N SER A 61 5.76 -8.99 -12.88
CA SER A 61 6.60 -9.30 -11.73
C SER A 61 5.85 -10.32 -10.84
N ASP A 62 6.53 -10.88 -9.84
CA ASP A 62 5.93 -11.54 -8.69
C ASP A 62 5.25 -10.56 -7.70
N HIS A 63 5.38 -9.27 -7.97
CA HIS A 63 4.64 -8.19 -7.33
C HIS A 63 3.64 -7.53 -8.29
N TYR A 64 2.40 -7.41 -7.83
CA TYR A 64 1.40 -6.52 -8.40
C TYR A 64 1.69 -5.07 -8.00
N PRO A 65 1.64 -4.11 -8.94
CA PRO A 65 1.83 -2.70 -8.65
C PRO A 65 0.73 -2.17 -7.73
N LEU A 66 1.15 -1.46 -6.69
CA LEU A 66 0.30 -0.63 -5.84
C LEU A 66 0.38 0.81 -6.36
N THR A 67 -0.77 1.41 -6.66
CA THR A 67 -0.89 2.79 -7.13
C THR A 67 -1.86 3.58 -6.25
N THR A 68 -1.70 4.90 -6.22
CA THR A 68 -2.62 5.85 -5.57
C THR A 68 -2.45 7.22 -6.20
N PHE A 69 -3.47 8.07 -6.13
CA PHE A 69 -3.33 9.48 -6.42
C PHE A 69 -3.06 10.24 -5.13
N LEU A 70 -2.04 11.11 -5.14
CA LEU A 70 -1.77 12.03 -4.04
C LEU A 70 -2.19 13.43 -4.47
N ASN A 71 -2.99 14.07 -3.62
CA ASN A 71 -3.29 15.48 -3.71
C ASN A 71 -2.48 16.19 -2.62
N VAL A 72 -1.60 17.06 -3.06
CA VAL A 72 -1.07 18.13 -2.24
C VAL A 72 -2.15 19.20 -2.33
N GLY A 73 -2.91 19.43 -1.25
CA GLY A 73 -3.88 20.52 -1.28
C GLY A 73 -3.21 21.84 -1.67
N ASP A 74 -4.01 22.81 -2.11
CA ASP A 74 -3.57 24.20 -2.10
C ASP A 74 -3.18 24.63 -0.67
#